data_AF-A0A6B3F8M2-F1
#
_entry.id   AF-A0A6B3F8M2-F1
#
_cell.length_a   1.000
_cell.length_b   1.000
_cell.length_c   1.000
_cell.angle_alpha   90.00
_cell.angle_beta   90.00
_cell.angle_gamma   90.00
#
_symmetry.space_group_name_H-M   'P 1'
#
loop_
_entity.id
_entity.type
_entity.pdbx_description
1 polymer ?
#
loop_
_entity_poly.entity_id
_entity_poly.type
_entity_poly.pdbx_seq_one_letter_code
_entity_poly.pdbx_strand_id
1 'polypeptide(L)' 'MPENATTAPTTPMVRVEDLHRSYGSGENTVHALRGVSFDLPRGELI' A
#
# COMPACT_ATOMS: atom_id res chain seq x y z
N MET A 1 -23.29 27.98 -7.07
CA MET A 1 -22.22 27.06 -6.61
C MET A 1 -22.88 25.74 -6.25
N PRO A 2 -22.57 24.68 -7.01
CA PRO A 2 -21.95 23.54 -6.39
C PRO A 2 -20.56 23.36 -7.02
N GLU A 3 -19.53 23.40 -6.18
CA GLU A 3 -18.20 22.99 -6.56
C GLU A 3 -18.26 21.53 -7.00
N ASN A 4 -18.02 21.31 -8.29
CA ASN A 4 -17.86 20.00 -8.87
C ASN A 4 -16.60 19.41 -8.23
N ALA A 5 -16.77 18.59 -7.19
CA ALA A 5 -15.69 17.77 -6.64
C ALA A 5 -15.21 16.88 -7.78
N THR A 6 -14.16 17.32 -8.47
CA THR A 6 -13.50 16.58 -9.54
C THR A 6 -13.13 15.23 -8.97
N THR A 7 -13.92 14.21 -9.29
CA THR A 7 -13.55 12.80 -9.16
C THR A 7 -12.46 12.54 -10.19
N ALA A 8 -11.29 13.14 -9.97
CA ALA A 8 -10.07 12.69 -10.61
C ALA A 8 -10.01 11.19 -10.33
N PRO A 9 -9.71 10.34 -11.33
CA PRO A 9 -9.57 8.92 -11.08
C PRO A 9 -8.62 8.79 -9.91
N THR A 10 -9.11 8.25 -8.79
CA THR A 10 -8.35 8.06 -7.56
C THR A 10 -7.40 6.90 -7.79
N THR A 11 -6.55 7.03 -8.81
CA THR A 11 -5.49 6.07 -9.10
C THR A 11 -4.55 6.17 -7.91
N PRO A 12 -4.39 5.07 -7.15
CA PRO A 12 -3.52 5.08 -5.98
C PRO A 12 -2.10 5.43 -6.43
N MET A 13 -1.43 6.28 -5.67
CA MET A 13 -0.05 6.67 -5.97
C MET A 13 0.89 5.51 -5.68
N VAL A 14 0.59 4.72 -4.64
CA VAL A 14 1.28 3.47 -4.34
C VAL A 14 0.24 2.38 -4.23
N ARG A 15 0.41 1.32 -4.99
CA ARG A 15 -0.37 0.10 -4.89
C ARG A 15 0.54 -1.03 -4.44
N VAL A 16 0.15 -1.71 -3.36
CA VAL A 16 0.83 -2.89 -2.85
C VAL A 16 -0.12 -4.06 -3.00
N GLU A 17 0.29 -5.09 -3.72
CA GLU A 17 -0.47 -6.32 -3.92
C GLU A 17 0.37 -7.50 -3.41
N ASP A 18 -0.22 -8.28 -2.51
CA ASP A 18 0.31 -9.53 -1.98
C ASP A 18 1.80 -9.47 -1.57
N LEU A 19 2.16 -8.41 -0.84
CA LEU A 19 3.55 -8.18 -0.48
C LEU A 19 3.98 -9.12 0.64
N HIS A 20 4.87 -10.03 0.30
CA HIS A 20 5.59 -10.90 1.20
C HIS A 20 7.03 -10.44 1.35
N ARG A 21 7.48 -10.26 2.59
CA ARG A 21 8.86 -9.90 2.89
C ARG A 21 9.32 -10.67 4.11
N SER A 22 10.37 -11.45 3.94
CA SER A 22 11.05 -12.14 5.02
C SER A 22 12.48 -11.61 5.14
N TYR A 23 12.97 -11.49 6.37
CA TYR A 23 14.33 -11.06 6.67
C TYR A 23 15.05 -12.16 7.46
N GLY A 24 16.39 -12.20 7.34
CA GLY A 24 17.21 -13.26 7.91
C GLY A 24 17.26 -14.51 7.03
N SER A 25 18.16 -15.43 7.37
CA SER A 25 18.40 -16.69 6.65
C SER A 25 18.55 -17.85 7.64
N GLY A 26 18.10 -19.04 7.25
CA GLY A 26 18.21 -20.25 8.09
C GLY A 26 17.25 -20.22 9.28
N GLU A 27 17.74 -20.54 10.47
CA GLU A 27 16.91 -20.67 11.67
C GLU A 27 16.32 -19.35 12.19
N ASN A 28 16.83 -18.20 11.71
CA ASN A 28 16.37 -16.87 12.14
C ASN A 28 15.56 -16.13 11.06
N THR A 29 14.90 -16.85 10.15
CA THR A 29 14.03 -16.23 9.13
C THR A 29 12.75 -15.69 9.76
N VAL A 30 12.60 -14.36 9.74
CA VAL A 30 11.42 -13.63 10.23
C VAL A 30 10.55 -13.20 9.06
N HIS A 31 9.25 -13.51 9.12
CA HIS A 31 8.28 -13.09 8.13
C HIS A 31 7.73 -11.71 8.51
N ALA A 32 8.37 -10.65 8.02
CA ALA A 32 8.01 -9.28 8.36
C ALA A 32 6.70 -8.83 7.70
N LEU A 33 6.44 -9.27 6.46
CA LEU A 33 5.19 -9.01 5.76
C LEU A 33 4.60 -10.33 5.25
N ARG A 34 3.30 -10.52 5.48
CA ARG A 34 2.55 -11.76 5.18
C ARG A 34 1.40 -11.47 4.21
N GLY A 35 1.72 -11.21 2.94
CA GLY A 35 0.72 -11.00 1.90
C GLY A 35 -0.09 -9.73 2.11
N VAL A 36 0.59 -8.63 2.46
CA VAL A 36 -0.10 -7.36 2.72
C VAL A 36 -0.51 -6.71 1.41
N SER A 37 -1.75 -6.22 1.33
CA SER A 37 -2.27 -5.49 0.17
C SER A 37 -2.92 -4.20 0.62
N PHE A 38 -2.51 -3.07 0.04
CA PHE A 38 -3.07 -1.77 0.37
C PHE A 38 -2.79 -0.75 -0.75
N ASP A 39 -3.64 0.26 -0.81
CA ASP A 39 -3.55 1.36 -1.74
C ASP A 39 -3.31 2.66 -0.96
N LEU A 40 -2.28 3.42 -1.32
CA LEU A 40 -2.01 4.75 -0.76
C LEU A 40 -2.32 5.81 -1.82
N PRO A 41 -3.31 6.68 -1.59
CA PRO A 41 -3.55 7.84 -2.43
C PRO A 41 -2.50 8.93 -2.19
N ARG A 42 -2.44 9.91 -3.10
CA ARG A 42 -1.47 11.00 -3.00
C ARG A 42 -1.83 11.96 -1.87
N GLY A 43 -0.89 12.18 -0.94
CA GLY A 43 -1.02 13.18 0.12
C GLY A 43 -1.70 12.70 1.40
N GLU A 44 -1.96 11.40 1.52
CA GLU A 44 -2.53 10.79 2.72
C GLU A 44 -1.43 10.26 3.64
N LEU A 45 -1.58 10.49 4.95
CA LEU A 45 -0.72 9.94 6.00
C LEU A 45 -1.59 8.99 6.84
N ILE A 46 -1.33 7.69 6.68
CA ILE A 46 -1.96 6.60 7.44
C ILE A 46 -1.13 6.32 8.69
#